data_AF-A0A7J6G2F8-F1
#
_entry.id   AF-A0A7J6G2F8-F1
#
_cell.length_a   1.000
_cell.length_b   1.000
_cell.length_c   1.000
_cell.angle_alpha   90.00
_cell.angle_beta   90.00
_cell.angle_gamma   90.00
#
_symmetry.space_group_name_H-M   'P 1'
#
loop_
_entity.id
_entity.type
_entity.pdbx_description
1 polymer ?
#
loop_
_entity_poly.entity_id
_entity_poly.type
_entity_poly.pdbx_seq_one_letter_code
_entity_poly.pdbx_strand_id
1 'polypeptide(L)'
;MASVSSLSSILLLQCLIFICAATPTSPASTPENFIQCVSKNSELSVPVTTTLFTPNNSSFNSILDSTATNLRFLKPSLPKPEFIFTPLHDSQVQAAVICLRKLGLQLRLRSGGHDFEGVSYTSESQAPFVIIDLVNLRRIEVNIEDTSAWVQAGATNGELYYRISQKAEYILSQLEFARPWRRLVLGIRGGGGEALESFFGGRLNLFPSPEKVTVFRITKTLEQGAKKISKSGNKLR
;
A
#
# COMPACT_ATOMS: atom_id res chain seq x y z
N MET A 1 -48.64 -53.44 9.92
CA MET A 1 -48.02 -52.31 9.18
C MET A 1 -47.69 -51.11 10.09
N ALA A 2 -47.46 -51.30 11.40
CA ALA A 2 -47.23 -50.19 12.35
C ALA A 2 -45.78 -50.10 12.90
N SER A 3 -44.85 -50.96 12.48
CA SER A 3 -43.46 -50.95 12.98
C SER A 3 -42.48 -50.14 12.13
N VAL A 4 -42.77 -49.95 10.84
CA VAL A 4 -41.87 -49.29 9.88
C VAL A 4 -41.85 -47.76 10.02
N SER A 5 -42.97 -47.14 10.42
CA SER A 5 -43.05 -45.70 10.65
C SER A 5 -42.30 -45.25 11.91
N SER A 6 -42.28 -46.08 12.95
CA SER A 6 -41.57 -45.80 14.21
C SER A 6 -40.05 -45.82 14.03
N LEU A 7 -39.53 -46.80 13.28
CA LEU A 7 -38.10 -46.90 12.95
C LEU A 7 -37.62 -45.73 12.08
N SER A 8 -38.44 -45.27 11.13
CA SER A 8 -38.13 -44.10 10.29
C SER A 8 -38.02 -42.81 11.11
N SER A 9 -38.92 -42.60 12.08
CA SER A 9 -38.88 -41.42 12.95
C SER A 9 -37.68 -41.41 13.89
N ILE A 10 -37.24 -42.58 14.38
CA ILE A 10 -36.05 -42.71 15.22
C ILE A 10 -34.77 -42.45 14.40
N LEU A 11 -34.69 -42.96 13.16
CA LEU A 11 -33.57 -42.67 12.25
C LEU A 11 -33.48 -41.18 11.87
N LEU A 12 -34.62 -40.53 11.63
CA LEU A 12 -34.66 -39.09 11.34
C LEU A 12 -34.22 -38.25 12.55
N LEU A 13 -34.64 -38.64 13.76
CA LEU A 13 -34.23 -37.96 15.00
C LEU A 13 -32.74 -38.16 15.29
N GLN A 14 -32.20 -39.35 15.05
CA GLN A 14 -30.76 -39.63 15.17
C GLN A 14 -29.92 -38.87 14.12
N CYS A 15 -30.45 -38.68 12.91
CA CYS A 15 -29.80 -37.88 11.87
C CYS A 15 -29.77 -36.38 12.22
N LEU A 16 -30.86 -35.84 12.78
CA LEU A 16 -30.94 -34.47 13.28
C LEU A 16 -29.97 -34.20 14.44
N ILE A 17 -29.76 -35.18 15.33
CA ILE A 17 -28.80 -35.06 16.45
C ILE A 17 -27.35 -35.09 15.93
N PHE A 18 -27.05 -35.89 14.89
CA PHE A 18 -25.72 -35.96 14.29
C PHE A 18 -25.32 -34.69 13.53
N ILE A 19 -26.28 -33.98 12.93
CA ILE A 19 -26.04 -32.67 12.27
C ILE A 19 -25.68 -31.58 13.30
N CYS A 20 -26.16 -31.69 14.54
CA CYS A 20 -25.91 -30.71 15.60
C CYS A 20 -24.56 -30.92 16.33
N ALA A 21 -23.94 -32.11 16.18
CA ALA A 21 -22.66 -32.46 16.79
C ALA A 21 -21.43 -32.09 15.94
N ALA A 22 -21.62 -31.39 14.81
CA ALA A 22 -20.53 -30.71 14.15
C ALA A 22 -20.05 -29.59 15.07
N THR A 23 -19.00 -29.88 15.85
CA THR A 23 -18.24 -28.84 16.53
C THR A 23 -17.82 -27.83 15.46
N PRO A 24 -18.01 -26.51 15.66
CA PRO A 24 -17.34 -25.55 14.80
C PRO A 24 -15.85 -25.78 15.03
N THR A 25 -15.19 -26.45 14.08
CA THR A 25 -13.75 -26.30 13.92
C THR A 25 -13.57 -24.80 13.73
N SER A 26 -13.07 -24.10 14.75
CA SER A 26 -12.69 -22.69 14.60
C SER A 26 -11.91 -22.61 13.30
N PRO A 27 -12.38 -21.86 12.28
CA PRO A 27 -11.55 -21.63 11.12
C PRO A 27 -10.24 -21.09 11.68
N ALA A 28 -9.11 -21.73 11.33
CA ALA A 28 -7.80 -21.21 11.66
C ALA A 28 -7.83 -19.71 11.35
N SER A 29 -7.37 -18.88 12.28
CA SER A 29 -7.59 -17.44 12.20
C SER A 29 -7.04 -16.88 10.89
N THR A 30 -7.68 -15.82 10.42
CA THR A 30 -7.44 -15.23 9.09
C THR A 30 -5.94 -14.94 8.81
N PRO A 31 -5.14 -14.45 9.78
CA PRO A 31 -3.69 -14.30 9.62
C PRO A 31 -2.94 -15.63 9.40
N GLU A 32 -3.37 -16.67 10.10
CA GLU A 32 -3.03 -18.10 10.01
C GLU A 32 -2.90 -18.59 8.58
N ASN A 33 -4.07 -18.57 7.94
CA ASN A 33 -4.26 -19.02 6.57
C ASN A 33 -3.49 -18.13 5.59
N PHE A 34 -3.37 -16.84 5.88
CA PHE A 34 -2.58 -15.92 5.08
C PHE A 34 -1.09 -16.29 5.14
N ILE A 35 -0.51 -16.49 6.32
CA ILE A 35 0.88 -16.88 6.52
C ILE A 35 1.19 -18.19 5.79
N GLN A 36 0.33 -19.20 5.97
CA GLN A 36 0.50 -20.50 5.31
C GLN A 36 0.43 -20.36 3.79
N CYS A 37 -0.52 -19.56 3.28
CA CYS A 37 -0.67 -19.33 1.86
C CYS A 37 0.55 -18.59 1.29
N VAL A 38 1.01 -17.50 1.92
CA VAL A 38 2.17 -16.75 1.42
C VAL A 38 3.42 -17.62 1.43
N SER A 39 3.68 -18.35 2.52
CA SER A 39 4.84 -19.23 2.63
C SER A 39 4.88 -20.33 1.57
N LYS A 40 3.70 -20.80 1.11
CA LYS A 40 3.59 -21.79 0.03
C LYS A 40 3.80 -21.20 -1.37
N ASN A 41 3.49 -19.92 -1.56
CA ASN A 41 3.52 -19.26 -2.87
C ASN A 41 4.72 -18.32 -3.06
N SER A 42 5.52 -18.07 -2.02
CA SER A 42 6.76 -17.30 -2.13
C SER A 42 7.94 -18.22 -2.41
N GLU A 43 8.82 -17.79 -3.31
CA GLU A 43 10.07 -18.51 -3.65
C GLU A 43 11.09 -18.54 -2.49
N LEU A 44 10.88 -17.74 -1.45
CA LEU A 44 11.80 -17.56 -0.32
C LEU A 44 11.26 -18.19 0.96
N SER A 45 12.14 -18.86 1.71
CA SER A 45 11.89 -19.46 3.03
C SER A 45 12.00 -18.45 4.19
N VAL A 46 11.81 -17.15 3.91
CA VAL A 46 11.88 -16.11 4.94
C VAL A 46 10.62 -16.19 5.82
N PRO A 47 10.75 -16.18 7.17
CA PRO A 47 9.59 -16.24 8.06
C PRO A 47 8.65 -15.05 7.84
N VAL A 48 7.44 -15.32 7.35
CA VAL A 48 6.36 -14.32 7.17
C VAL A 48 5.86 -13.78 8.53
N THR A 49 6.05 -14.55 9.60
CA THR A 49 5.61 -14.21 10.96
C THR A 49 6.29 -12.96 11.53
N THR A 50 7.51 -12.64 11.12
CA THR A 50 8.24 -11.45 11.61
C THR A 50 7.85 -10.17 10.87
N THR A 51 7.16 -10.30 9.74
CA THR A 51 6.78 -9.21 8.84
C THR A 51 5.26 -9.00 8.80
N LEU A 52 4.51 -9.75 9.61
CA LEU A 52 3.07 -9.62 9.77
C LEU A 52 2.76 -9.08 11.17
N PHE A 53 1.98 -8.01 11.21
CA PHE A 53 1.60 -7.31 12.43
C PHE A 53 0.08 -7.32 12.58
N THR A 54 -0.38 -7.95 13.64
CA THR A 54 -1.79 -7.98 14.05
C THR A 54 -2.02 -6.94 15.16
N PRO A 55 -3.28 -6.54 15.43
CA PRO A 55 -3.61 -5.67 16.57
C PRO A 55 -3.10 -6.16 17.94
N ASN A 56 -2.80 -7.45 18.07
CA ASN A 56 -2.24 -8.05 19.28
C ASN A 56 -0.74 -7.76 19.46
N ASN A 57 -0.02 -7.35 18.41
CA ASN A 57 1.39 -7.00 18.49
C ASN A 57 1.57 -5.56 19.02
N SER A 58 2.50 -5.37 19.97
CA SER A 58 2.79 -4.05 20.53
C SER A 58 3.28 -3.03 19.50
N SER A 59 3.91 -3.49 18.42
CA SER A 59 4.40 -2.66 17.31
C SER A 59 3.32 -2.28 16.28
N PHE A 60 2.10 -2.79 16.40
CA PHE A 60 1.06 -2.60 15.38
C PHE A 60 0.74 -1.12 15.15
N ASN A 61 0.46 -0.37 16.21
CA ASN A 61 0.13 1.04 16.11
C ASN A 61 1.32 1.87 15.63
N SER A 62 2.55 1.58 16.10
CA SER A 62 3.72 2.32 15.64
C SER A 62 3.98 2.13 14.15
N ILE A 63 3.74 0.93 13.61
CA ILE A 63 3.84 0.65 12.17
C ILE A 63 2.71 1.30 11.40
N LEU A 64 1.47 1.20 11.88
CA LEU A 64 0.32 1.84 11.26
C LEU A 64 0.50 3.37 11.16
N ASP A 65 1.01 3.99 12.22
CA ASP A 65 1.13 5.45 12.32
C ASP A 65 2.40 6.00 11.63
N SER A 66 3.44 5.17 11.46
CA SER A 66 4.78 5.59 10.98
C SER A 66 4.79 6.42 9.69
N THR A 67 3.96 6.06 8.71
CA THR A 67 3.89 6.72 7.39
C THR A 67 2.55 7.40 7.14
N ALA A 68 1.63 7.38 8.11
CA ALA A 68 0.31 7.99 7.97
C ALA A 68 0.42 9.51 8.12
N THR A 69 0.29 10.22 7.00
CA THR A 69 0.48 11.68 6.97
C THR A 69 -0.73 12.45 7.46
N ASN A 70 -1.94 12.01 7.11
CA ASN A 70 -3.16 12.64 7.56
C ASN A 70 -3.71 11.96 8.81
N LEU A 71 -3.47 12.59 9.97
CA LEU A 71 -3.87 12.09 11.30
C LEU A 71 -5.38 11.98 11.50
N ARG A 72 -6.20 12.64 10.65
CA ARG A 72 -7.67 12.50 10.66
C ARG A 72 -8.08 11.03 10.57
N PHE A 73 -7.32 10.23 9.84
CA PHE A 73 -7.59 8.83 9.55
C PHE A 73 -7.05 7.84 10.58
N LEU A 74 -6.34 8.34 11.60
CA LEU A 74 -5.81 7.50 12.69
C LEU A 74 -6.72 7.45 13.90
N LYS A 75 -7.82 8.22 13.91
CA LYS A 75 -8.78 8.25 15.02
C LYS A 75 -9.32 6.85 15.36
N PRO A 76 -9.59 6.55 16.65
CA PRO A 76 -10.15 5.25 17.06
C PRO A 76 -11.53 4.94 16.45
N SER A 77 -12.27 5.97 16.04
CA SER A 77 -13.60 5.84 15.44
C SER A 77 -13.58 5.27 14.01
N LEU A 78 -12.41 5.15 13.38
CA LEU A 78 -12.26 4.72 12.00
C LEU A 78 -11.81 3.25 11.92
N PRO A 79 -12.25 2.51 10.88
CA PRO A 79 -11.83 1.13 10.66
C PRO A 79 -10.30 0.99 10.61
N LYS A 80 -9.80 -0.03 11.31
CA LYS A 80 -8.39 -0.42 11.34
C LYS A 80 -8.21 -1.71 10.53
N PRO A 81 -7.01 -1.94 9.97
CA PRO A 81 -6.76 -3.16 9.23
C PRO A 81 -6.75 -4.38 10.16
N GLU A 82 -7.15 -5.52 9.62
CA GLU A 82 -7.06 -6.83 10.30
C GLU A 82 -5.61 -7.17 10.66
N PHE A 83 -4.69 -6.86 9.75
CA PHE A 83 -3.25 -6.94 9.94
C PHE A 83 -2.52 -6.10 8.90
N ILE A 84 -1.24 -5.85 9.15
CA ILE A 84 -0.31 -5.17 8.25
C ILE A 84 0.78 -6.17 7.88
N PHE A 85 1.07 -6.28 6.59
CA PHE A 85 2.14 -7.13 6.07
C PHE A 85 3.22 -6.29 5.40
N THR A 86 4.48 -6.43 5.83
CA THR A 86 5.63 -5.66 5.32
C THR A 86 6.62 -6.56 4.54
N PRO A 87 6.33 -6.87 3.27
CA PRO A 87 7.15 -7.79 2.47
C PRO A 87 8.60 -7.30 2.34
N LEU A 88 9.54 -8.25 2.39
CA LEU A 88 10.98 -8.00 2.26
C LEU A 88 11.49 -8.24 0.84
N HIS A 89 10.70 -8.90 0.00
CA HIS A 89 11.04 -9.23 -1.36
C HIS A 89 9.82 -9.19 -2.27
N ASP A 90 10.08 -8.95 -3.56
CA ASP A 90 9.06 -8.79 -4.60
C ASP A 90 8.13 -10.03 -4.68
N SER A 91 8.70 -11.23 -4.61
CA SER A 91 7.92 -12.49 -4.62
C SER A 91 6.91 -12.60 -3.47
N GLN A 92 7.16 -11.99 -2.31
CA GLN A 92 6.21 -11.97 -1.20
C GLN A 92 5.00 -11.08 -1.48
N VAL A 93 5.15 -9.99 -2.23
CA VAL A 93 4.01 -9.14 -2.63
C VAL A 93 3.11 -9.92 -3.57
N GLN A 94 3.67 -10.63 -4.56
CA GLN A 94 2.91 -11.45 -5.50
C GLN A 94 2.10 -12.51 -4.76
N ALA A 95 2.76 -13.25 -3.86
CA ALA A 95 2.14 -14.26 -3.02
C ALA A 95 1.03 -13.65 -2.15
N ALA A 96 1.27 -12.50 -1.51
CA ALA A 96 0.29 -11.82 -0.67
C ALA A 96 -0.96 -11.40 -1.45
N VAL A 97 -0.82 -10.83 -2.65
CA VAL A 97 -1.96 -10.44 -3.50
C VAL A 97 -2.82 -11.66 -3.86
N ILE A 98 -2.18 -12.78 -4.24
CA ILE A 98 -2.87 -14.03 -4.56
C ILE A 98 -3.61 -14.57 -3.33
N CYS A 99 -2.96 -14.56 -2.18
CA CYS A 99 -3.51 -15.10 -0.93
C CYS A 99 -4.67 -14.26 -0.40
N LEU A 100 -4.58 -12.94 -0.43
CA LEU A 100 -5.69 -12.06 -0.02
C LEU A 100 -6.91 -12.25 -0.92
N ARG A 101 -6.71 -12.42 -2.24
CA ARG A 101 -7.80 -12.73 -3.16
C ARG A 101 -8.49 -14.05 -2.82
N LYS A 102 -7.71 -15.10 -2.51
CA LYS A 102 -8.26 -16.41 -2.10
C LYS A 102 -9.02 -16.34 -0.78
N LEU A 103 -8.59 -15.49 0.14
CA LEU A 103 -9.22 -15.28 1.44
C LEU A 103 -10.39 -14.29 1.39
N GLY A 104 -10.65 -13.65 0.24
CA GLY A 104 -11.73 -12.67 0.10
C GLY A 104 -11.51 -11.37 0.89
N LEU A 105 -10.26 -11.05 1.25
CA LEU A 105 -9.93 -9.86 2.02
C LEU A 105 -9.66 -8.66 1.13
N GLN A 106 -10.14 -7.49 1.54
CA GLN A 106 -9.87 -6.26 0.82
C GLN A 106 -8.41 -5.83 1.03
N LEU A 107 -7.67 -5.69 -0.07
CA LEU A 107 -6.29 -5.22 -0.06
C LEU A 107 -6.23 -3.68 -0.13
N ARG A 108 -5.41 -3.07 0.73
CA ARG A 108 -4.88 -1.71 0.60
C ARG A 108 -3.37 -1.77 0.45
N LEU A 109 -2.83 -0.99 -0.48
CA LEU A 109 -1.40 -0.90 -0.70
C LEU A 109 -0.92 0.43 -0.13
N ARG A 110 0.16 0.36 0.64
CA ARG A 110 0.82 1.54 1.19
C ARG A 110 2.28 1.56 0.80
N SER A 111 2.70 2.71 0.27
CA SER A 111 4.11 3.06 0.09
C SER A 111 4.44 4.16 1.11
N GLY A 112 4.46 5.43 0.69
CA GLY A 112 4.77 6.57 1.56
C GLY A 112 3.63 7.08 2.44
N GLY A 113 2.40 6.59 2.29
CA GLY A 113 1.25 7.01 3.12
C GLY A 113 0.83 8.49 2.98
N HIS A 114 1.17 9.11 1.84
CA HIS A 114 0.84 10.49 1.48
C HIS A 114 -0.56 10.66 0.85
N ASP A 115 -1.45 9.69 1.02
CA ASP A 115 -2.81 9.79 0.51
C ASP A 115 -3.58 10.83 1.32
N PHE A 116 -3.98 11.93 0.68
CA PHE A 116 -4.75 12.99 1.34
C PHE A 116 -6.05 12.48 1.97
N GLU A 117 -6.66 11.47 1.36
CA GLU A 117 -7.88 10.81 1.84
C GLU A 117 -7.60 9.48 2.58
N GLY A 118 -6.34 9.19 2.95
CA GLY A 118 -5.99 8.04 3.77
C GLY A 118 -6.33 6.67 3.15
N VAL A 119 -6.58 6.61 1.85
CA VAL A 119 -7.10 5.43 1.14
C VAL A 119 -6.17 4.20 1.24
N SER A 120 -4.88 4.41 1.46
CA SER A 120 -3.87 3.37 1.69
C SER A 120 -3.86 2.77 3.09
N TYR A 121 -4.48 3.41 4.09
CA TYR A 121 -4.42 2.95 5.49
C TYR A 121 -5.74 3.06 6.27
N THR A 122 -6.83 3.43 5.60
CA THR A 122 -8.19 3.39 6.14
C THR A 122 -9.19 2.87 5.11
N SER A 123 -10.41 2.61 5.54
CA SER A 123 -11.51 2.23 4.66
C SER A 123 -12.77 3.00 5.03
N GLU A 124 -13.48 3.48 4.00
CA GLU A 124 -14.83 4.07 4.17
C GLU A 124 -15.88 2.98 4.40
N SER A 125 -15.69 1.79 3.82
CA SER A 125 -16.48 0.62 4.15
C SER A 125 -16.04 0.08 5.50
N GLN A 126 -16.99 -0.30 6.35
CA GLN A 126 -16.73 -1.10 7.57
C GLN A 126 -16.29 -2.54 7.25
N ALA A 127 -15.89 -2.82 6.00
CA ALA A 127 -15.43 -4.13 5.58
C ALA A 127 -14.00 -4.37 6.08
N PRO A 128 -13.67 -5.61 6.49
CA PRO A 128 -12.32 -5.96 6.90
C PRO A 128 -11.35 -5.78 5.74
N PHE A 129 -10.22 -5.13 6.01
CA PHE A 129 -9.18 -4.89 5.02
C PHE A 129 -7.80 -5.14 5.61
N VAL A 130 -6.83 -5.36 4.72
CA VAL A 130 -5.43 -5.64 5.04
C VAL A 130 -4.57 -4.61 4.34
N ILE A 131 -3.50 -4.16 5.01
CA ILE A 131 -2.49 -3.30 4.40
C ILE A 131 -1.28 -4.14 4.00
N ILE A 132 -0.89 -4.09 2.73
CA ILE A 132 0.46 -4.46 2.30
C ILE A 132 1.28 -3.18 2.27
N ASP A 133 2.26 -3.10 3.17
CA ASP A 133 3.12 -1.93 3.34
C ASP A 133 4.49 -2.20 2.73
N LEU A 134 4.79 -1.50 1.63
CA LEU A 134 5.99 -1.67 0.82
C LEU A 134 7.22 -0.99 1.43
N VAL A 135 7.14 -0.52 2.68
CA VAL A 135 8.20 0.20 3.40
C VAL A 135 9.58 -0.46 3.34
N ASN A 136 9.69 -1.78 3.19
CA ASN A 136 10.98 -2.48 3.13
C ASN A 136 11.56 -2.59 1.70
N LEU A 137 10.74 -2.38 0.67
CA LEU A 137 11.16 -2.45 -0.74
C LEU A 137 11.68 -1.06 -1.18
N ARG A 138 12.94 -0.75 -0.85
CA ARG A 138 13.56 0.58 -1.07
C ARG A 138 14.83 0.58 -1.93
N ARG A 139 15.08 -0.48 -2.70
CA ARG A 139 16.25 -0.55 -3.58
C ARG A 139 16.16 0.54 -4.65
N ILE A 140 17.25 1.29 -4.79
CA ILE A 140 17.43 2.33 -5.81
C ILE A 140 18.73 2.05 -6.55
N GLU A 141 18.64 1.94 -7.86
CA GLU A 141 19.78 1.70 -8.74
C GLU A 141 19.87 2.79 -9.78
N VAL A 142 20.94 3.58 -9.72
CA VAL A 142 21.20 4.67 -10.65
C VAL A 142 22.24 4.21 -11.67
N ASN A 143 21.88 4.25 -12.95
CA ASN A 143 22.76 4.00 -14.09
C ASN A 143 22.98 5.32 -14.85
N ILE A 144 24.21 5.82 -14.80
CA ILE A 144 24.60 7.09 -15.44
C ILE A 144 24.71 6.92 -16.96
N GLU A 145 25.24 5.77 -17.42
CA GLU A 145 25.44 5.48 -18.84
C GLU A 145 24.09 5.44 -19.58
N ASP A 146 23.12 4.75 -18.98
CA ASP A 146 21.76 4.67 -19.51
C ASP A 146 20.91 5.92 -19.20
N THR A 147 21.46 6.91 -18.48
CA THR A 147 20.71 8.07 -17.96
C THR A 147 19.38 7.67 -17.32
N SER A 148 19.41 6.65 -16.45
CA SER A 148 18.18 6.11 -15.85
C SER A 148 18.38 5.66 -14.41
N ALA A 149 17.29 5.59 -13.66
CA ALA A 149 17.26 5.03 -12.32
C ALA A 149 16.11 4.03 -12.18
N TRP A 150 16.37 2.87 -11.61
CA TRP A 150 15.33 1.95 -11.19
C TRP A 150 15.08 2.14 -9.69
N VAL A 151 13.81 2.26 -9.30
CA VAL A 151 13.40 2.65 -7.94
C VAL A 151 12.26 1.78 -7.47
N GLN A 152 12.42 1.13 -6.31
CA GLN A 152 11.34 0.36 -5.72
C GLN A 152 10.22 1.24 -5.16
N ALA A 153 9.02 0.66 -5.12
CA ALA A 153 7.80 1.33 -4.71
C ALA A 153 7.84 1.91 -3.28
N GLY A 154 8.61 1.33 -2.37
CA GLY A 154 8.72 1.81 -0.98
C GLY A 154 9.75 2.94 -0.78
N ALA A 155 10.57 3.24 -1.80
CA ALA A 155 11.56 4.31 -1.70
C ALA A 155 10.90 5.69 -1.75
N THR A 156 11.42 6.60 -0.93
CA THR A 156 10.97 8.00 -0.89
C THR A 156 11.69 8.84 -1.94
N ASN A 157 11.07 9.96 -2.36
CA ASN A 157 11.71 10.91 -3.27
C ASN A 157 13.04 11.45 -2.69
N GLY A 158 13.13 11.61 -1.37
CA GLY A 158 14.36 12.05 -0.70
C GLY A 158 15.50 11.05 -0.86
N GLU A 159 15.24 9.75 -0.64
CA GLU A 159 16.23 8.68 -0.87
C GLU A 159 16.66 8.63 -2.34
N LEU A 160 15.71 8.75 -3.26
CA LEU A 160 15.99 8.79 -4.69
C LEU A 160 16.90 9.96 -5.07
N TYR A 161 16.53 11.18 -4.70
CA TYR A 161 17.33 12.37 -4.99
C TYR A 161 18.73 12.28 -4.37
N TYR A 162 18.84 11.77 -3.16
CA TYR A 162 20.12 11.57 -2.48
C TYR A 162 21.00 10.55 -3.22
N ARG A 163 20.44 9.43 -3.69
CA ARG A 163 21.19 8.42 -4.46
C ARG A 163 21.64 8.95 -5.82
N ILE A 164 20.81 9.75 -6.47
CA ILE A 164 21.18 10.43 -7.72
C ILE A 164 22.32 11.41 -7.45
N SER A 165 22.23 12.25 -6.41
CA SER A 165 23.26 13.24 -6.10
C SER A 165 24.62 12.64 -5.72
N GLN A 166 24.65 11.42 -5.18
CA GLN A 166 25.90 10.70 -4.90
C GLN A 166 26.62 10.22 -6.16
N LYS A 167 25.87 9.95 -7.24
CA LYS A 167 26.40 9.38 -8.48
C LYS A 167 26.60 10.41 -9.58
N ALA A 168 25.76 11.44 -9.61
CA ALA A 168 25.73 12.44 -10.66
C ALA A 168 25.70 13.85 -10.06
N GLU A 169 26.56 14.74 -10.55
CA GLU A 169 26.57 16.16 -10.19
C GLU A 169 25.40 16.95 -10.81
N TYR A 170 24.75 16.42 -11.85
CA TYR A 170 23.97 17.21 -12.80
C TYR A 170 22.62 16.60 -13.20
N ILE A 171 21.67 16.24 -12.33
CA ILE A 171 20.36 15.70 -12.78
C ILE A 171 19.24 16.13 -11.80
N LEU A 172 18.23 16.93 -12.19
CA LEU A 172 16.93 16.48 -12.74
C LEU A 172 16.13 17.62 -13.41
N SER A 173 15.45 17.31 -14.52
CA SER A 173 14.12 17.88 -14.81
C SER A 173 13.10 16.75 -14.94
N GLN A 174 12.05 16.85 -14.15
CA GLN A 174 10.85 16.01 -14.02
C GLN A 174 11.02 14.48 -14.00
N LEU A 175 10.64 13.92 -12.85
CA LEU A 175 10.05 12.58 -12.75
C LEU A 175 8.82 12.52 -13.68
N GLU A 176 9.01 12.24 -14.96
CA GLU A 176 8.01 11.44 -15.64
C GLU A 176 8.07 10.06 -14.98
N PHE A 177 7.27 9.87 -13.93
CA PHE A 177 6.92 8.53 -13.48
C PHE A 177 6.54 7.78 -14.75
N ALA A 178 7.36 6.80 -15.13
CA ALA A 178 7.10 6.03 -16.31
C ALA A 178 5.62 5.61 -16.28
N ARG A 179 5.01 5.59 -17.46
CA ARG A 179 3.59 5.27 -17.65
C ARG A 179 3.07 4.00 -16.92
N PRO A 180 3.87 3.02 -16.44
CA PRO A 180 3.37 1.89 -15.66
C PRO A 180 2.51 2.22 -14.44
N TRP A 181 2.84 3.25 -13.65
CA TRP A 181 2.13 3.55 -12.40
C TRP A 181 0.65 3.92 -12.59
N ARG A 182 0.28 4.51 -13.74
CA ARG A 182 -1.13 4.83 -14.06
C ARG A 182 -1.99 3.58 -14.27
N ARG A 183 -1.40 2.45 -14.69
CA ARG A 183 -2.15 1.17 -14.89
C ARG A 183 -2.45 0.46 -13.57
N LEU A 184 -1.68 0.71 -12.51
CA LEU A 184 -1.83 0.08 -11.19
C LEU A 184 -3.21 0.38 -10.56
N VAL A 185 -3.65 1.64 -10.59
CA VAL A 185 -4.91 2.09 -9.97
C VAL A 185 -6.14 1.55 -10.74
N LEU A 186 -6.03 1.34 -12.05
CA LEU A 186 -7.10 0.81 -12.89
C LEU A 186 -7.19 -0.73 -12.83
N GLY A 187 -6.06 -1.44 -12.69
CA GLY A 187 -6.04 -2.90 -12.62
C GLY A 187 -6.73 -3.47 -11.37
N ILE A 188 -6.64 -2.78 -10.23
CA ILE A 188 -7.29 -3.20 -8.97
C ILE A 188 -8.83 -3.11 -9.06
N ARG A 189 -9.38 -2.36 -10.02
CA ARG A 189 -10.83 -2.27 -10.30
C ARG A 189 -11.35 -3.29 -11.32
N GLY A 190 -10.57 -4.29 -11.74
CA GLY A 190 -11.06 -5.41 -12.55
C GLY A 190 -10.48 -5.53 -13.97
N GLY A 191 -9.27 -5.00 -14.23
CA GLY A 191 -8.56 -5.21 -15.50
C GLY A 191 -7.56 -6.36 -15.41
N GLY A 192 -7.64 -7.33 -16.32
CA GLY A 192 -6.84 -8.56 -16.31
C GLY A 192 -5.33 -8.40 -16.46
N GLY A 193 -4.60 -9.31 -15.83
CA GLY A 193 -3.40 -9.97 -16.37
C GLY A 193 -2.04 -9.29 -16.27
N GLU A 194 -1.89 -8.01 -16.57
CA GLU A 194 -0.56 -7.48 -17.00
C GLU A 194 0.11 -6.46 -16.06
N ALA A 195 -0.36 -6.28 -14.82
CA ALA A 195 0.08 -5.18 -13.95
C ALA A 195 1.17 -5.52 -12.91
N LEU A 196 1.68 -6.76 -12.85
CA LEU A 196 2.51 -7.22 -11.72
C LEU A 196 3.89 -6.55 -11.62
N GLU A 197 4.59 -6.26 -12.72
CA GLU A 197 5.91 -5.60 -12.67
C GLU A 197 5.85 -4.18 -12.07
N SER A 198 4.73 -3.46 -12.26
CA SER A 198 4.57 -2.08 -11.77
C SER A 198 4.39 -1.98 -10.25
N PHE A 199 4.20 -3.09 -9.53
CA PHE A 199 4.09 -3.10 -8.08
C PHE A 199 5.45 -2.95 -7.38
N PHE A 200 6.52 -3.40 -8.03
CA PHE A 200 7.83 -3.53 -7.40
C PHE A 200 8.64 -2.25 -7.46
N GLY A 201 8.46 -1.50 -8.53
CA GLY A 201 9.20 -0.28 -8.78
C GLY A 201 8.95 0.27 -10.17
N GLY A 202 9.68 1.34 -10.50
CA GLY A 202 9.66 1.93 -11.83
C GLY A 202 11.05 2.32 -12.29
N ARG A 203 11.28 2.22 -13.59
CA ARG A 203 12.41 2.87 -14.25
C ARG A 203 12.05 4.33 -14.52
N LEU A 204 12.98 5.22 -14.21
CA LEU A 204 12.89 6.66 -14.38
C LEU A 204 14.02 7.10 -15.31
N ASN A 205 13.72 8.01 -16.23
CA ASN A 205 14.75 8.64 -17.03
C ASN A 205 15.30 9.84 -16.27
N LEU A 206 16.61 10.03 -16.37
CA LEU A 206 17.35 11.08 -15.70
C LEU A 206 17.70 12.15 -16.73
N PHE A 207 17.38 13.40 -16.41
CA PHE A 207 17.64 14.55 -17.28
C PHE A 207 18.70 15.47 -16.69
N PRO A 208 19.62 15.99 -17.52
CA PRO A 208 20.68 16.86 -17.04
C PRO A 208 20.13 18.15 -16.41
N SER A 209 20.72 18.59 -15.31
CA SER A 209 20.43 19.84 -14.60
C SER A 209 21.68 20.73 -14.57
N PRO A 210 21.52 22.06 -14.62
CA PRO A 210 22.65 22.97 -14.43
C PRO A 210 23.30 22.78 -13.05
N GLU A 211 24.62 23.01 -12.98
CA GLU A 211 25.43 22.93 -11.76
C GLU A 211 24.96 23.91 -10.68
N LYS A 212 24.49 25.09 -11.08
CA LYS A 212 24.01 26.14 -10.19
C LYS A 212 22.57 26.49 -10.51
N VAL A 213 21.69 26.35 -9.52
CA VAL A 213 20.29 26.75 -9.58
C VAL A 213 20.09 27.93 -8.64
N THR A 214 19.49 29.03 -9.13
CA THR A 214 19.15 30.19 -8.30
C THR A 214 17.68 30.14 -7.91
N VAL A 215 17.41 30.09 -6.60
CA VAL A 215 16.05 30.08 -6.05
C VAL A 215 15.83 31.39 -5.28
N PHE A 216 14.78 32.13 -5.63
CA PHE A 216 14.35 33.33 -4.90
C PHE A 216 12.89 33.19 -4.48
N ARG A 217 12.57 33.60 -3.25
CA ARG A 217 11.20 33.66 -2.74
C ARG A 217 10.82 35.12 -2.53
N ILE A 218 9.94 35.63 -3.38
CA ILE A 218 9.38 36.99 -3.24
C ILE A 218 7.98 36.86 -2.64
N THR A 219 7.81 37.31 -1.40
CA THR A 219 6.50 37.46 -0.77
C THR A 219 5.98 38.88 -1.01
N LYS A 220 4.69 39.02 -1.31
CA LYS A 220 4.03 40.31 -1.45
C LYS A 220 2.80 40.37 -0.56
N THR A 221 2.63 41.49 0.12
CA THR A 221 1.42 41.77 0.91
C THR A 221 0.39 42.53 0.09
N LEU A 222 -0.87 42.52 0.56
CA LEU A 222 -1.95 43.31 -0.03
C LEU A 222 -1.60 44.81 -0.05
N GLU A 223 -0.95 45.34 1.00
CA GLU A 223 -0.53 46.74 1.05
C GLU A 223 0.53 47.10 0.00
N GLN A 224 1.48 46.20 -0.26
CA GLN A 224 2.48 46.39 -1.30
C GLN A 224 1.87 46.30 -2.71
N GLY A 225 0.82 45.48 -2.88
CA GLY A 225 -0.03 45.48 -4.08
C GLY A 225 -0.80 46.79 -4.25
N ALA A 226 -1.44 47.26 -3.19
CA ALA A 226 -2.22 48.51 -3.17
C ALA A 226 -1.36 49.75 -3.44
N LYS A 227 -0.15 49.83 -2.88
CA LYS A 227 0.83 50.90 -3.18
C LYS A 227 1.27 50.89 -4.65
N LYS A 228 1.36 49.72 -5.28
CA LYS A 228 1.69 49.61 -6.72
C LYS A 228 0.54 50.10 -7.60
N ILE A 229 -0.71 49.80 -7.23
CA ILE A 229 -1.92 50.27 -7.94
C ILE A 229 -2.09 51.79 -7.76
N SER A 230 -1.93 52.31 -6.54
CA SER A 230 -1.98 53.75 -6.24
C SER A 230 -0.91 54.53 -7.02
N LYS A 231 0.32 54.02 -7.10
CA LYS A 231 1.38 54.63 -7.93
C LYS A 231 1.11 54.54 -9.43
N SER A 232 0.43 53.50 -9.91
CA SER A 232 0.05 53.36 -11.32
C SER A 232 -1.10 54.30 -11.70
N GLY A 233 -2.07 54.52 -10.80
CA GLY A 233 -3.17 55.46 -11.00
C GLY A 233 -2.73 56.92 -11.04
N ASN A 234 -1.76 57.31 -10.21
CA ASN A 234 -1.18 58.66 -10.23
C ASN A 234 -0.26 58.95 -11.43
N LYS A 235 0.10 57.92 -12.22
CA LYS A 235 0.91 58.09 -13.45
C LYS A 235 0.05 58.23 -14.71
N LEU A 236 -1.26 57.99 -14.61
CA LEU A 236 -2.24 58.10 -15.69
C LEU A 236 -3.09 59.39 -15.59
N ARG A 237 -2.66 60.37 -14.77
CA ARG A 237 -3.32 61.65 -14.57
C ARG A 237 -2.38 62.80 -14.93
#